data_AF-A0A7M1B339-F1
#
_entry.id   AF-A0A7M1B339-F1
#
_cell.length_a   1.000
_cell.length_b   1.000
_cell.length_c   1.000
_cell.angle_alpha   90.00
_cell.angle_beta   90.00
_cell.angle_gamma   90.00
#
_symmetry.space_group_name_H-M   'P 1'
#
loop_
_entity.id
_entity.type
_entity.pdbx_description
1 polymer ?
#
loop_
_entity_poly.entity_id
_entity_poly.type
_entity_poly.pdbx_seq_one_letter_code
_entity_poly.pdbx_strand_id
1 'polypeptide(L)' 'MAEINWAEYKEHKKYTTKQDNFEILLDFIKSYYNISNVFEVFEMLSNDETAKMMLDKRKITDAQKLENFILRH' A
#
# COMPACT_ATOMS: atom_id res chain seq x y z
N MET A 1 4.95 9.42 12.31
CA MET A 1 4.84 8.09 11.69
C MET A 1 5.80 8.02 10.53
N ALA A 2 6.32 6.85 10.19
CA ALA A 2 7.34 6.71 9.15
C ALA A 2 6.76 7.02 7.77
N GLU A 3 7.44 7.87 7.01
CA GLU A 3 7.13 8.11 5.59
C GLU A 3 7.43 6.86 4.76
N ILE A 4 6.66 6.64 3.69
CA ILE A 4 6.91 5.51 2.78
C ILE A 4 8.24 5.75 2.08
N ASN A 5 9.15 4.78 2.17
CA ASN A 5 10.43 4.84 1.49
C ASN A 5 10.24 4.53 0.00
N TRP A 6 9.91 5.57 -0.78
CA TRP A 6 9.66 5.46 -2.20
C TRP A 6 10.88 5.02 -3.03
N ALA A 7 12.10 5.17 -2.51
CA ALA A 7 13.31 4.66 -3.16
C ALA A 7 13.36 3.12 -3.06
N GLU A 8 13.17 2.58 -1.86
CA GLU A 8 13.09 1.13 -1.63
C GLU A 8 11.88 0.50 -2.33
N TYR A 9 10.73 1.18 -2.35
CA TYR A 9 9.58 0.72 -3.13
C TYR A 9 9.91 0.60 -4.63
N LYS A 10 10.61 1.58 -5.21
CA LYS A 10 11.01 1.54 -6.63
C LYS A 10 11.98 0.39 -6.90
N GLU A 11 12.84 0.07 -5.95
CA GLU A 11 13.75 -1.08 -6.05
C GLU A 11 12.99 -2.40 -5.93
N HIS A 12 12.13 -2.54 -4.92
CA HIS A 12 11.25 -3.70 -4.72
C HIS A 12 10.40 -3.98 -5.97
N LYS A 13 9.85 -2.94 -6.59
CA LYS A 13 9.05 -3.03 -7.81
C LYS A 13 9.81 -3.65 -9.00
N LYS A 14 11.14 -3.59 -9.06
CA LYS A 14 11.90 -4.22 -10.15
C LYS A 14 11.90 -5.75 -10.09
N TYR A 15 11.65 -6.31 -8.91
CA TYR A 15 11.75 -7.75 -8.65
C TYR A 15 10.40 -8.47 -8.61
N THR A 16 9.30 -7.75 -8.85
CA THR A 16 7.95 -8.32 -8.91
C THR A 16 7.44 -8.43 -10.34
N THR A 17 6.64 -9.45 -10.62
CA THR A 17 5.94 -9.63 -11.89
C THR A 17 4.58 -8.93 -11.92
N LYS A 18 4.10 -8.42 -10.76
CA LYS A 18 2.85 -7.67 -10.66
C LYS A 18 2.94 -6.38 -11.46
N GLN A 19 1.82 -6.00 -12.08
CA GLN A 19 1.73 -4.78 -12.89
C GLN A 19 1.04 -3.62 -12.15
N ASP A 20 0.16 -3.93 -11.19
CA ASP A 20 -0.54 -2.91 -10.42
C ASP A 20 0.37 -2.32 -9.33
N ASN A 21 0.70 -1.03 -9.49
CA ASN A 21 1.58 -0.31 -8.56
C ASN A 21 1.09 -0.30 -7.11
N PHE A 22 -0.23 -0.31 -6.88
CA PHE A 22 -0.82 -0.27 -5.55
C PHE A 22 -0.76 -1.65 -4.90
N GLU A 23 -1.01 -2.74 -5.63
CA GLU A 23 -0.78 -4.08 -5.10
C GLU A 23 0.69 -4.31 -4.72
N ILE A 24 1.62 -3.86 -5.56
CA ILE A 24 3.06 -3.89 -5.27
C ILE A 24 3.37 -3.08 -4.01
N LEU A 25 2.70 -1.94 -3.82
CA LEU A 25 2.88 -1.11 -2.63
C LEU A 25 2.37 -1.81 -1.36
N LEU A 26 1.23 -2.52 -1.45
CA LEU A 26 0.72 -3.30 -0.34
C LEU A 26 1.66 -4.45 0.04
N ASP A 27 2.22 -5.16 -0.95
CA ASP A 27 3.22 -6.20 -0.71
C ASP A 27 4.50 -5.62 -0.10
N PHE A 28 4.97 -4.47 -0.61
CA PHE A 28 6.11 -3.75 -0.06
C PHE A 28 5.86 -3.36 1.39
N ILE A 29 4.70 -2.79 1.73
CA ILE A 29 4.40 -2.39 3.11
C ILE A 29 4.41 -3.60 4.05
N LYS A 30 3.76 -4.69 3.64
CA LYS A 30 3.70 -5.93 4.42
C LYS A 30 5.08 -6.53 4.66
N SER A 31 5.94 -6.53 3.64
CA SER A 31 7.26 -7.18 3.71
C SER A 31 8.34 -6.30 4.33
N TYR A 32 8.42 -5.02 3.94
CA TYR A 32 9.48 -4.11 4.36
C TYR A 32 9.25 -3.56 5.77
N TYR A 33 8.01 -3.19 6.11
CA TYR A 33 7.67 -2.65 7.43
C TYR A 33 7.11 -3.71 8.39
N ASN A 34 6.90 -4.96 7.93
CA ASN A 34 6.30 -6.05 8.70
C ASN A 34 4.90 -5.70 9.27
N ILE A 35 4.13 -4.88 8.53
CA ILE A 35 2.78 -4.46 8.93
C ILE A 35 1.76 -5.34 8.22
N SER A 36 1.08 -6.19 8.97
CA SER A 36 0.01 -7.07 8.46
C SER A 36 -1.40 -6.59 8.82
N ASN A 37 -1.52 -5.68 9.77
CA ASN A 37 -2.80 -5.11 10.19
C ASN A 37 -3.29 -4.08 9.15
N VAL A 38 -4.46 -4.34 8.57
CA VAL A 38 -5.05 -3.48 7.53
C VAL A 38 -5.30 -2.05 8.00
N PHE A 39 -5.63 -1.84 9.28
CA PHE A 39 -5.82 -0.49 9.84
C PHE A 39 -4.51 0.30 9.83
N GLU A 40 -3.40 -0.31 10.26
CA GLU A 40 -2.09 0.33 10.25
C GLU A 40 -1.60 0.59 8.82
N VAL A 41 -1.84 -0.33 7.89
CA VAL A 41 -1.56 -0.12 6.46
C VAL A 41 -2.37 1.05 5.93
N PHE A 42 -3.67 1.11 6.21
CA PHE A 42 -4.53 2.20 5.75
C PHE A 42 -4.11 3.56 6.32
N GLU A 43 -3.77 3.62 7.60
CA GLU A 43 -3.26 4.83 8.24
C GLU A 43 -1.95 5.30 7.58
N MET A 44 -1.00 4.37 7.37
CA MET A 44 0.26 4.68 6.69
C MET A 44 0.02 5.22 5.27
N LEU A 45 -0.83 4.56 4.48
CA LEU A 45 -1.17 4.98 3.13
C LEU A 45 -1.91 6.33 3.10
N SER A 46 -2.75 6.61 4.10
CA SER A 46 -3.53 7.85 4.18
C SER A 46 -2.71 9.07 4.61
N ASN A 47 -1.59 8.82 5.30
CA ASN A 47 -0.67 9.84 5.78
C ASN A 47 0.43 10.20 4.77
N ASP A 48 0.59 9.43 3.69
CA ASP A 48 1.49 9.74 2.57
C ASP A 48 0.69 10.25 1.36
N GLU A 49 1.08 11.39 0.79
CA GLU A 49 0.36 12.04 -0.30
C GLU A 49 0.22 11.14 -1.55
N THR A 50 1.31 10.47 -1.94
CA THR A 50 1.32 9.63 -3.15
C THR A 50 0.48 8.38 -2.93
N ALA A 51 0.60 7.74 -1.77
CA ALA A 51 -0.19 6.58 -1.42
C ALA A 51 -1.68 6.91 -1.27
N LYS A 52 -2.01 8.05 -0.68
CA LYS A 52 -3.38 8.54 -0.57
C LYS A 52 -4.00 8.76 -1.95
N MET A 53 -3.27 9.34 -2.89
CA MET A 53 -3.75 9.44 -4.29
C MET A 53 -4.03 8.06 -4.92
N MET A 54 -3.29 6.99 -4.53
CA MET A 54 -3.57 5.63 -5.01
C MET A 54 -4.82 5.03 -4.38
N LEU A 55 -5.10 5.32 -3.10
CA LEU A 55 -6.34 4.96 -2.41
C LEU A 55 -7.54 5.66 -3.06
N ASP A 56 -7.44 6.96 -3.28
CA ASP A 56 -8.51 7.80 -3.83
C ASP A 56 -8.90 7.34 -5.25
N LYS A 57 -7.91 7.03 -6.10
CA LYS A 57 -8.14 6.47 -7.45
C LYS A 57 -8.94 5.16 -7.43
N ARG A 58 -8.89 4.42 -6.32
CA ARG A 58 -9.62 3.15 -6.11
C ARG A 58 -10.87 3.31 -5.25
N LYS A 59 -11.19 4.54 -4.82
CA LYS A 59 -12.32 4.85 -3.91
C LYS A 59 -12.23 4.11 -2.57
N ILE A 60 -11.01 3.81 -2.12
CA ILE A 60 -10.74 3.19 -0.81
C ILE A 60 -10.64 4.31 0.21
N THR A 61 -11.74 4.54 0.94
CA THR A 61 -11.90 5.66 1.87
C THR A 61 -11.65 5.30 3.33
N ASP A 62 -11.48 4.02 3.62
CA ASP A 62 -11.41 3.47 4.96
C ASP A 62 -10.72 2.09 4.94
N ALA A 63 -10.29 1.63 6.12
CA ALA A 63 -9.62 0.35 6.28
C ALA A 63 -10.49 -0.85 5.86
N GLN A 64 -11.82 -0.78 6.03
CA GLN A 64 -12.72 -1.87 5.63
C GLN A 64 -12.77 -2.03 4.11
N LYS A 65 -12.76 -0.94 3.35
CA LYS A 65 -12.62 -0.99 1.89
C LYS A 65 -11.25 -1.51 1.45
N LEU A 66 -10.20 -1.17 2.18
CA LEU A 66 -8.86 -1.70 1.90
C LEU A 66 -8.81 -3.21 2.14
N GLU A 67 -9.41 -3.69 3.23
CA GLU A 67 -9.54 -5.12 3.53
C GLU A 67 -10.31 -5.84 2.43
N ASN A 68 -11.46 -5.29 2.02
CA ASN A 68 -12.25 -5.83 0.90
C ASN A 68 -11.48 -5.85 -0.43
N PHE A 69 -10.61 -4.87 -0.67
CA PHE A 69 -9.73 -4.86 -1.85
C PHE A 69 -8.70 -6.00 -1.77
N ILE A 70 -8.02 -6.13 -0.62
CA ILE A 70 -7.01 -7.16 -0.38
C ILE A 70 -7.59 -8.58 -0.46
N LEU A 71 -8.81 -8.82 0.03
CA LEU A 71 -9.43 -10.16 0.03
C LEU A 71 -9.97 -10.59 -1.35
N ARG A 72 -10.13 -9.65 -2.28
CA ARG A 72 -10.66 -9.93 -3.63
C ARG A 72 -9.58 -10.25 -4.65
N HIS A 73 -8.30 -10.11 -4.30
CA HIS A 73 -7.14 -10.35 -5.16
C HIS A 73 -6.18 -11.31 -4.48
#